data_AF-A0A1R3KZN5-F1
#
_entry.id   AF-A0A1R3KZN5-F1
#
_cell.length_a   1.000
_cell.length_b   1.000
_cell.length_c   1.000
_cell.angle_alpha   90.00
_cell.angle_beta   90.00
_cell.angle_gamma   90.00
#
_symmetry.space_group_name_H-M   'P 1'
#
loop_
_entity.id
_entity.type
_entity.pdbx_description
1 polymer ?
#
loop_
_entity_poly.entity_id
_entity_poly.type
_entity_poly.pdbx_seq_one_letter_code
_entity_poly.pdbx_strand_id
1 'polypeptide(L)'
;MLNHHLAGLLGLGSLSWAGHQVHVSLPINQFLNAGVDPKEIPLPHEFILNRDLLAQLYPSFAEGATPFFTLNWSKYAEFLTFRGGLDPVTGGLWLTDIAHHHLAIAILFLIAGHMYRTNWGIGHGLKDILEAHKGPFTGQGHKGLYEILTTSWHAQLSLNLAMLGSLTIVVAHHMYSMPPYPYLATDYGTQLSLFTHHMWIGGFLIVGAAAAC
;
A
#
# COMPACT_ATOMS: atom_id res chain seq x y z
N MET A 1 17.13 9.89 -4.74
CA MET A 1 15.66 10.08 -4.72
C MET A 1 14.91 8.76 -4.81
N LEU A 2 14.96 8.03 -5.93
CA LEU A 2 14.16 6.79 -6.14
C LEU A 2 14.30 5.75 -5.02
N ASN A 3 15.52 5.42 -4.59
CA ASN A 3 15.73 4.49 -3.46
C ASN A 3 15.02 4.93 -2.18
N HIS A 4 15.02 6.23 -1.89
CA HIS A 4 14.40 6.78 -0.68
C HIS A 4 12.87 6.82 -0.80
N HIS A 5 12.32 7.08 -1.98
CA HIS A 5 10.88 7.02 -2.18
C HIS A 5 10.36 5.59 -2.14
N LEU A 6 11.06 4.64 -2.79
CA LEU A 6 10.67 3.23 -2.78
C LEU A 6 10.82 2.63 -1.38
N ALA A 7 12.02 2.59 -0.80
CA ALA A 7 12.22 1.94 0.50
C ALA A 7 11.68 2.80 1.66
N GLY A 8 11.94 4.11 1.66
CA GLY A 8 11.55 5.00 2.74
C GLY A 8 10.08 5.35 2.69
N LEU A 9 9.65 6.14 1.70
CA LEU A 9 8.29 6.66 1.66
C LEU A 9 7.23 5.54 1.52
N LEU A 10 7.40 4.64 0.55
CA LEU A 10 6.43 3.56 0.29
C LEU A 10 6.65 2.35 1.19
N GLY A 11 7.90 1.87 1.31
CA GLY A 11 8.25 0.69 2.09
C GLY A 11 8.00 0.87 3.59
N LEU A 12 8.67 1.84 4.22
CA LEU A 12 8.48 2.11 5.66
C LEU A 12 7.06 2.63 5.93
N GLY A 13 6.49 3.45 5.06
CA GLY A 13 5.11 3.90 5.19
C GLY A 13 4.12 2.73 5.27
N SER A 14 4.24 1.76 4.36
CA SER A 14 3.40 0.57 4.37
C SER A 14 3.69 -0.36 5.55
N LEU A 15 4.96 -0.49 5.96
CA LEU A 15 5.33 -1.30 7.13
C LEU A 15 4.73 -0.73 8.42
N SER A 16 4.84 0.59 8.60
CA SER A 16 4.25 1.30 9.74
C SER A 16 2.72 1.20 9.72
N TRP A 17 2.10 1.25 8.54
CA TRP A 17 0.66 1.09 8.42
C TRP A 17 0.20 -0.34 8.74
N ALA A 18 0.93 -1.37 8.29
CA ALA A 18 0.67 -2.75 8.69
C ALA A 18 0.80 -2.93 10.22
N GLY A 19 1.84 -2.36 10.83
CA GLY A 19 2.00 -2.36 12.29
C GLY A 19 0.84 -1.66 13.01
N HIS A 20 0.40 -0.51 12.51
CA HIS A 20 -0.78 0.18 13.04
C HIS A 20 -2.05 -0.67 12.91
N GLN A 21 -2.27 -1.31 11.76
CA GLN A 21 -3.42 -2.18 11.56
C GLN A 21 -3.41 -3.36 12.53
N VAL A 22 -2.27 -4.01 12.69
CA VAL A 22 -2.12 -5.18 13.57
C VAL A 22 -2.28 -4.82 15.04
N HIS A 23 -1.65 -3.75 15.51
CA HIS A 23 -1.56 -3.44 16.93
C HIS A 23 -2.64 -2.48 17.46
N VAL A 24 -3.34 -1.77 16.57
CA VAL A 24 -4.36 -0.78 16.95
C VAL A 24 -5.70 -1.10 16.31
N SER A 25 -5.76 -1.17 14.98
CA SER A 25 -7.05 -1.24 14.28
C SER A 25 -7.72 -2.61 14.45
N LEU A 26 -6.98 -3.71 14.39
CA LEU A 26 -7.51 -5.07 14.48
C LEU A 26 -8.20 -5.36 15.83
N PRO A 27 -7.57 -5.09 17.00
CA PRO A 27 -8.22 -5.27 18.29
C PRO A 27 -9.52 -4.49 18.42
N ILE A 28 -9.51 -3.22 18.00
CA ILE A 28 -10.68 -2.34 18.09
C ILE A 28 -11.82 -2.86 17.19
N ASN A 29 -11.51 -3.23 15.94
CA ASN A 29 -12.53 -3.74 15.01
C ASN A 29 -13.13 -5.07 15.49
N GLN A 30 -12.36 -5.91 16.18
CA GLN A 30 -12.90 -7.14 16.75
C GLN A 30 -13.97 -6.87 17.82
N PHE A 31 -13.76 -5.88 18.68
CA PHE A 31 -14.77 -5.45 19.65
C PHE A 31 -15.98 -4.77 18.99
N LEU A 32 -15.74 -3.89 18.01
CA LEU A 32 -16.82 -3.22 17.27
C LEU A 32 -17.70 -4.22 16.53
N ASN A 33 -17.11 -5.22 15.88
CA ASN A 33 -17.84 -6.29 15.19
C ASN A 33 -18.59 -7.20 16.16
N ALA A 34 -18.17 -7.26 17.43
CA ALA A 34 -18.89 -7.95 18.50
C ALA A 34 -20.00 -7.09 19.15
N GLY A 35 -20.21 -5.85 18.68
CA GLY A 35 -21.25 -4.94 19.19
C GLY A 35 -20.94 -4.31 20.55
N VAL A 36 -19.68 -4.28 20.95
CA VAL A 36 -19.26 -3.62 22.21
C VAL A 36 -19.35 -2.11 22.05
N ASP A 37 -19.92 -1.43 23.06
CA ASP A 37 -19.99 0.03 23.08
C ASP A 37 -18.57 0.62 23.04
N PRO A 38 -18.28 1.60 22.17
CA PRO A 38 -16.94 2.17 22.03
C PRO A 38 -16.33 2.70 23.34
N LYS A 39 -17.14 3.06 24.34
CA LYS A 39 -16.67 3.52 25.66
C LYS A 39 -16.12 2.41 26.55
N GLU A 40 -16.56 1.18 26.29
CA GLU A 40 -16.12 -0.02 27.01
C GLU A 40 -14.91 -0.70 26.34
N ILE A 41 -14.57 -0.29 25.11
CA ILE A 41 -13.40 -0.79 24.40
C ILE A 41 -12.14 -0.17 25.05
N PRO A 42 -11.16 -0.99 25.50
CA PRO A 42 -9.89 -0.47 26.00
C PRO A 42 -9.24 0.49 25.00
N LEU A 43 -8.58 1.52 25.51
CA LEU A 43 -7.93 2.50 24.65
C LEU A 43 -6.77 1.86 23.88
N PRO A 44 -6.44 2.34 22.67
CA PRO A 44 -5.39 1.76 21.82
C PRO A 44 -4.05 1.51 22.52
N HIS A 45 -3.65 2.42 23.41
CA HIS A 45 -2.39 2.31 24.14
C HIS A 45 -2.39 1.17 25.17
N GLU A 46 -3.56 0.77 25.68
CA GLU A 46 -3.70 -0.35 26.61
C GLU A 46 -3.39 -1.67 25.91
N PHE A 47 -3.82 -1.87 24.66
CA PHE A 47 -3.47 -3.03 23.84
C PHE A 47 -1.95 -3.11 23.57
N ILE A 48 -1.29 -1.96 23.35
CA ILE A 48 0.14 -1.92 23.09
C ILE A 48 0.96 -2.25 24.35
N LEU A 49 0.55 -1.70 25.49
CA LEU A 49 1.29 -1.87 26.76
C LEU A 49 0.98 -3.20 27.45
N ASN A 50 -0.20 -3.77 27.21
CA ASN A 50 -0.64 -5.03 27.81
C ASN A 50 -0.76 -6.14 26.75
N ARG A 51 0.32 -6.92 26.62
CA ARG A 51 0.35 -8.08 25.71
C ARG A 51 -0.73 -9.12 26.03
N ASP A 52 -1.11 -9.27 27.30
CA ASP A 52 -2.10 -10.28 27.70
C ASP A 52 -3.50 -9.94 27.14
N LEU A 53 -3.80 -8.65 26.99
CA LEU A 53 -5.04 -8.19 26.38
C LEU A 53 -5.08 -8.53 24.87
N LEU A 54 -3.96 -8.34 24.17
CA LEU A 54 -3.83 -8.76 22.76
C LEU A 54 -3.87 -10.29 22.62
N ALA A 55 -3.21 -11.03 23.51
CA ALA A 55 -3.16 -12.48 23.47
C ALA A 55 -4.52 -13.14 23.75
N GLN A 56 -5.43 -12.47 24.46
CA GLN A 56 -6.81 -12.92 24.61
C GLN A 56 -7.60 -12.86 23.29
N LEU A 57 -7.28 -11.90 22.42
CA LEU A 57 -7.91 -11.74 21.11
C LEU A 57 -7.25 -12.60 20.03
N TYR A 58 -5.92 -12.67 20.08
CA TYR A 58 -5.05 -13.36 19.12
C TYR A 58 -4.00 -14.18 19.89
N PRO A 59 -4.30 -15.45 20.23
CA PRO A 59 -3.44 -16.31 21.06
C PRO A 59 -1.97 -16.39 20.61
N SER A 60 -1.71 -16.27 19.30
CA SER A 60 -0.36 -16.23 18.72
C SER A 60 0.54 -15.10 19.27
N PHE A 61 -0.02 -14.02 19.82
CA PHE A 61 0.76 -12.97 20.48
C PHE A 61 1.49 -13.44 21.74
N ALA A 62 1.04 -14.52 22.38
CA ALA A 62 1.73 -15.12 23.53
C ALA A 62 3.10 -15.72 23.14
N GLU A 63 3.26 -16.17 21.88
CA GLU A 63 4.53 -16.70 21.35
C GLU A 63 5.58 -15.57 21.12
N GLY A 64 5.14 -14.31 21.09
CA GLY A 64 5.97 -13.15 20.86
C GLY A 64 6.65 -13.14 19.48
N ALA A 65 7.86 -12.59 19.42
CA ALA A 65 8.62 -12.49 18.17
C ALA A 65 9.45 -13.75 17.84
N THR A 66 9.42 -14.79 18.68
CA THR A 66 10.23 -16.00 18.47
C THR A 66 9.92 -16.70 17.13
N PRO A 67 8.65 -16.88 16.72
CA PRO A 67 8.34 -17.47 15.40
C PRO A 67 8.85 -16.62 14.23
N PHE A 68 8.93 -15.30 14.38
CA PHE A 68 9.47 -14.40 13.36
C PHE A 68 10.95 -14.68 13.09
N PHE A 69 11.77 -14.76 14.15
CA PHE A 69 13.22 -14.99 14.03
C PHE A 69 13.60 -16.41 13.64
N THR A 70 12.73 -17.39 13.92
CA THR A 70 12.91 -18.79 13.52
C THR A 70 12.29 -19.13 12.16
N LEU A 71 11.68 -18.15 11.49
CA LEU A 71 10.97 -18.30 10.21
C LEU A 71 9.77 -19.26 10.26
N ASN A 72 9.23 -19.54 11.45
CA ASN A 72 8.00 -20.33 11.63
C ASN A 72 6.76 -19.43 11.51
N TRP A 73 6.59 -18.80 10.34
CA TRP A 73 5.60 -17.74 10.14
C TRP A 73 4.15 -18.22 10.09
N SER A 74 3.91 -19.53 9.97
CA SER A 74 2.57 -20.12 10.03
C SER A 74 1.80 -19.77 11.32
N LYS A 75 2.53 -19.42 12.38
CA LYS A 75 2.01 -18.99 13.68
C LYS A 75 1.25 -17.66 13.66
N TYR A 76 1.45 -16.82 12.65
CA TYR A 76 0.82 -15.49 12.58
C TYR A 76 -0.47 -15.45 11.75
N ALA A 77 -1.01 -16.61 11.36
CA ALA A 77 -2.18 -16.72 10.48
C ALA A 77 -3.50 -16.22 11.10
N GLU A 78 -3.55 -15.94 12.40
CA GLU A 78 -4.75 -15.42 13.07
C GLU A 78 -5.04 -13.94 12.71
N PHE A 79 -3.98 -13.13 12.54
CA PHE A 79 -4.09 -11.70 12.26
C PHE A 79 -3.47 -11.28 10.92
N LEU A 80 -2.68 -12.14 10.29
CA LEU A 80 -2.22 -12.01 8.90
C LEU A 80 -2.88 -13.11 8.05
N THR A 81 -4.12 -12.87 7.65
CA THR A 81 -4.92 -13.87 6.93
C THR A 81 -4.79 -13.73 5.41
N PHE A 82 -5.40 -14.66 4.69
CA PHE A 82 -5.58 -14.58 3.24
C PHE A 82 -6.95 -15.18 2.86
N ARG A 83 -8.02 -14.61 3.42
CA ARG A 83 -9.39 -15.14 3.29
C ARG A 83 -9.96 -14.86 1.90
N GLY A 84 -9.75 -13.65 1.41
CA GLY A 84 -10.38 -13.12 0.21
C GLY A 84 -11.86 -12.80 0.42
N GLY A 85 -12.39 -11.96 -0.47
CA GLY A 85 -13.78 -11.50 -0.41
C GLY A 85 -14.02 -10.43 0.66
N LEU A 86 -15.29 -10.34 1.09
CA LEU A 86 -15.76 -9.31 2.02
C LEU A 86 -16.16 -9.96 3.36
N ASP A 87 -15.96 -9.21 4.44
CA ASP A 87 -16.51 -9.53 5.75
C ASP A 87 -18.05 -9.44 5.68
N PRO A 88 -18.79 -10.53 5.94
CA PRO A 88 -20.24 -10.55 5.84
C PRO A 88 -20.93 -9.66 6.88
N VAL A 89 -20.25 -9.27 7.96
CA VAL A 89 -20.81 -8.39 9.00
C VAL A 89 -20.74 -6.93 8.53
N THR A 90 -19.61 -6.51 8.00
CA THR A 90 -19.36 -5.10 7.68
C THR A 90 -19.57 -4.77 6.20
N GLY A 91 -19.54 -5.76 5.31
CA GLY A 91 -19.53 -5.58 3.86
C GLY A 91 -18.22 -5.00 3.31
N GLY A 92 -17.20 -4.80 4.16
CA GLY A 92 -15.87 -4.32 3.77
C GLY A 92 -14.87 -5.47 3.58
N LEU A 93 -13.67 -5.17 3.06
CA LEU A 93 -12.56 -6.12 3.02
C LEU A 93 -12.11 -6.53 4.44
N TRP A 94 -11.62 -7.76 4.58
CA TRP A 94 -11.05 -8.25 5.83
C TRP A 94 -9.83 -7.42 6.26
N LEU A 95 -9.90 -6.77 7.42
CA LEU A 95 -8.79 -5.95 7.91
C LEU A 95 -7.49 -6.76 8.13
N THR A 96 -7.61 -8.04 8.47
CA THR A 96 -6.48 -8.97 8.57
C THR A 96 -5.82 -9.25 7.21
N ASP A 97 -6.60 -9.32 6.13
CA ASP A 97 -6.08 -9.44 4.76
C ASP A 97 -5.43 -8.12 4.31
N ILE A 98 -6.02 -6.97 4.68
CA ILE A 98 -5.43 -5.65 4.39
C ILE A 98 -4.09 -5.50 5.12
N ALA A 99 -3.99 -5.90 6.38
CA ALA A 99 -2.74 -5.89 7.14
C ALA A 99 -1.66 -6.76 6.48
N HIS A 100 -2.02 -7.96 6.03
CA HIS A 100 -1.12 -8.84 5.31
C HIS A 100 -0.70 -8.26 3.95
N HIS A 101 -1.63 -7.63 3.22
CA HIS A 101 -1.34 -6.91 1.99
C HIS A 101 -0.30 -5.80 2.23
N HIS A 102 -0.48 -4.96 3.25
CA HIS A 102 0.45 -3.88 3.55
C HIS A 102 1.85 -4.38 3.97
N LEU A 103 1.91 -5.50 4.71
CA LEU A 103 3.19 -6.14 5.02
C LEU A 103 3.88 -6.65 3.75
N ALA A 104 3.14 -7.29 2.84
CA ALA A 104 3.68 -7.80 1.59
C ALA A 104 4.22 -6.68 0.68
N ILE A 105 3.46 -5.59 0.49
CA ILE A 105 3.92 -4.46 -0.33
C ILE A 105 5.08 -3.71 0.35
N ALA A 106 5.13 -3.67 1.69
CA ALA A 106 6.26 -3.08 2.41
C ALA A 106 7.56 -3.81 2.08
N ILE A 107 7.56 -5.14 2.17
CA ILE A 107 8.73 -5.97 1.82
C ILE A 107 9.12 -5.75 0.35
N LEU A 108 8.15 -5.75 -0.56
CA LEU A 108 8.38 -5.50 -1.98
C LEU A 108 9.09 -4.16 -2.21
N PHE A 109 8.58 -3.07 -1.63
CA PHE A 109 9.13 -1.73 -1.81
C PHE A 109 10.44 -1.49 -1.08
N LEU A 110 10.63 -2.09 0.11
CA LEU A 110 11.90 -2.08 0.81
C LEU A 110 13.00 -2.74 -0.03
N ILE A 111 12.72 -3.90 -0.63
CA ILE A 111 13.68 -4.56 -1.53
C ILE A 111 13.88 -3.73 -2.80
N ALA A 112 12.81 -3.26 -3.44
CA ALA A 112 12.89 -2.46 -4.68
C ALA A 112 13.72 -1.17 -4.50
N GLY A 113 13.66 -0.54 -3.32
CA GLY A 113 14.46 0.65 -3.02
C GLY A 113 15.97 0.42 -2.90
N HIS A 114 16.45 -0.82 -2.97
CA HIS A 114 17.87 -1.16 -2.98
C HIS A 114 18.40 -1.55 -4.37
N MET A 115 17.58 -1.39 -5.42
CA MET A 115 17.96 -1.75 -6.79
C MET A 115 18.98 -0.77 -7.41
N TYR A 116 18.83 0.54 -7.18
CA TYR A 116 19.63 1.53 -7.90
C TYR A 116 20.94 1.87 -7.19
N ARG A 117 22.00 2.07 -7.98
CA ARG A 117 23.35 2.33 -7.50
C ARG A 117 23.42 3.60 -6.68
N THR A 118 24.20 3.54 -5.61
CA THR A 118 24.47 4.65 -4.67
C THR A 118 25.98 4.81 -4.47
N ASN A 119 26.38 5.63 -3.50
CA ASN A 119 27.78 5.86 -3.14
C ASN A 119 28.52 4.59 -2.69
N TRP A 120 27.81 3.51 -2.36
CA TRP A 120 28.40 2.20 -2.00
C TRP A 120 28.78 1.34 -3.22
N GLY A 121 28.63 1.83 -4.44
CA GLY A 121 29.13 1.19 -5.67
C GLY A 121 28.33 -0.01 -6.18
N ILE A 122 27.41 -0.57 -5.38
CA ILE A 122 26.54 -1.70 -5.74
C ILE A 122 25.18 -1.19 -6.23
N GLY A 123 24.62 -1.85 -7.26
CA GLY A 123 23.31 -1.56 -7.85
C GLY A 123 23.37 -1.12 -9.31
N HIS A 124 22.23 -0.72 -9.85
CA HIS A 124 22.09 -0.36 -11.27
C HIS A 124 22.10 1.15 -11.52
N GLY A 125 22.81 1.58 -12.57
CA GLY A 125 22.69 2.93 -13.12
C GLY A 125 21.45 3.02 -14.01
N LEU A 126 20.57 3.99 -13.76
CA LEU A 126 19.35 4.19 -14.57
C LEU A 126 19.66 4.45 -16.05
N LYS A 127 20.67 5.28 -16.32
CA LYS A 127 21.14 5.55 -17.67
C LYS A 127 21.65 4.28 -18.35
N ASP A 128 22.47 3.49 -17.66
CA ASP A 128 23.02 2.24 -18.17
C ASP A 128 21.90 1.24 -18.52
N ILE A 129 20.89 1.12 -17.65
CA ILE A 129 19.70 0.30 -17.92
C ILE A 129 19.03 0.78 -19.21
N LEU A 130 18.72 2.08 -19.32
CA LEU A 130 18.01 2.62 -20.47
C LEU A 130 18.79 2.40 -21.78
N GLU A 131 20.07 2.75 -21.81
CA GLU A 131 20.89 2.65 -23.02
C GLU A 131 21.16 1.20 -23.44
N ALA A 132 21.12 0.24 -22.52
CA ALA A 132 21.24 -1.18 -22.84
C ALA A 132 20.00 -1.75 -23.56
N HIS A 133 18.83 -1.13 -23.41
CA HIS A 133 17.58 -1.61 -24.02
C HIS A 133 17.39 -1.05 -25.44
N LYS A 134 17.91 -1.78 -26.43
CA LYS A 134 17.76 -1.47 -27.86
C LYS A 134 17.30 -2.70 -28.63
N GLY A 135 16.35 -2.50 -29.56
CA GLY A 135 15.80 -3.55 -30.40
C GLY A 135 16.12 -3.33 -31.87
N PRO A 136 15.94 -4.36 -32.72
CA PRO A 136 16.25 -4.27 -34.15
C PRO A 136 15.38 -3.25 -34.92
N PHE A 137 14.21 -2.89 -34.37
CA PHE A 137 13.24 -1.99 -35.02
C PHE A 137 13.13 -0.59 -34.40
N THR A 138 13.77 -0.34 -33.25
CA THR A 138 13.57 0.91 -32.46
C THR A 138 14.73 1.91 -32.60
N GLY A 139 15.62 1.70 -33.57
CA GLY A 139 16.75 2.60 -33.83
C GLY A 139 17.69 2.71 -32.64
N GLN A 140 17.85 3.93 -32.09
CA GLN A 140 18.72 4.17 -30.92
C GLN A 140 18.07 3.79 -29.58
N GLY A 141 16.84 3.25 -29.57
CA GLY A 141 16.13 2.84 -28.35
C GLY A 141 15.91 4.01 -27.39
N HIS A 142 16.23 3.81 -26.11
CA HIS A 142 15.97 4.78 -25.04
C HIS A 142 17.05 5.87 -24.85
N LYS A 143 17.96 6.04 -25.82
CA LYS A 143 19.03 7.04 -25.73
C LYS A 143 18.44 8.46 -25.55
N GLY A 144 18.92 9.20 -24.56
CA GLY A 144 18.45 10.57 -24.28
C GLY A 144 17.28 10.67 -23.29
N LEU A 145 16.58 9.57 -22.97
CA LEU A 145 15.44 9.61 -22.04
C LEU A 145 15.86 9.99 -20.61
N TYR A 146 17.02 9.50 -20.16
CA TYR A 146 17.56 9.85 -18.85
C TYR A 146 17.80 11.37 -18.75
N GLU A 147 18.42 11.96 -19.77
CA GLU A 147 18.67 13.39 -19.84
C GLU A 147 17.37 14.19 -19.86
N ILE A 148 16.37 13.79 -20.66
CA ILE A 148 15.06 14.47 -20.72
C ILE A 148 14.41 14.51 -19.34
N LEU A 149 14.33 13.36 -18.66
CA LEU A 149 13.66 13.24 -17.36
C LEU A 149 14.45 13.86 -16.20
N THR A 150 15.74 14.12 -16.36
CA THR A 150 16.56 14.77 -15.31
C THR A 150 16.73 16.26 -15.53
N THR A 151 16.43 16.77 -16.73
CA THR A 151 16.58 18.20 -17.07
C THR A 151 15.26 18.94 -17.20
N SER A 152 14.19 18.27 -17.65
CA SER A 152 12.87 18.89 -17.84
C SER A 152 11.91 18.54 -16.71
N TRP A 153 11.53 19.54 -15.94
CA TRP A 153 10.46 19.43 -14.95
C TRP A 153 9.08 19.19 -15.59
N HIS A 154 8.85 19.74 -16.77
CA HIS A 154 7.62 19.52 -17.54
C HIS A 154 7.51 18.06 -17.98
N ALA A 155 8.62 17.43 -18.41
CA ALA A 155 8.62 16.01 -18.76
C ALA A 155 8.32 15.11 -17.55
N GLN A 156 8.90 15.40 -16.38
CA GLN A 156 8.58 14.71 -15.12
C GLN A 156 7.11 14.92 -14.72
N LEU A 157 6.62 16.16 -14.79
CA LEU A 157 5.24 16.49 -14.44
C LEU A 157 4.25 15.76 -15.35
N SER A 158 4.46 15.80 -16.66
CA SER A 158 3.63 15.11 -17.66
C SER A 158 3.52 13.62 -17.34
N LEU A 159 4.65 12.93 -17.16
CA LEU A 159 4.66 11.50 -16.85
C LEU A 159 3.98 11.20 -15.51
N ASN A 160 4.25 11.98 -14.47
CA ASN A 160 3.67 11.78 -13.15
C ASN A 160 2.15 11.99 -13.15
N LEU A 161 1.65 13.00 -13.88
CA LEU A 161 0.22 13.24 -14.04
C LEU A 161 -0.47 12.12 -14.82
N ALA A 162 0.16 11.60 -15.88
CA ALA A 162 -0.38 10.48 -16.65
C ALA A 162 -0.55 9.22 -15.79
N MET A 163 0.50 8.87 -15.03
CA MET A 163 0.49 7.71 -14.15
C MET A 163 -0.48 7.90 -12.97
N LEU A 164 -0.45 9.06 -12.31
CA LEU A 164 -1.31 9.33 -11.17
C LEU A 164 -2.78 9.40 -11.58
N GLY A 165 -3.11 10.09 -12.67
CA GLY A 165 -4.49 10.18 -13.15
C GLY A 165 -5.07 8.81 -13.50
N SER A 166 -4.27 7.96 -14.16
CA SER A 166 -4.66 6.58 -14.45
C SER A 166 -4.85 5.76 -13.17
N LEU A 167 -3.93 5.87 -12.21
CA LEU A 167 -4.05 5.20 -10.91
C LEU A 167 -5.29 5.67 -10.14
N THR A 168 -5.59 6.96 -10.14
CA THR A 168 -6.78 7.52 -9.49
C THR A 168 -8.08 6.93 -10.07
N ILE A 169 -8.15 6.70 -11.39
CA ILE A 169 -9.28 6.00 -12.01
C ILE A 169 -9.34 4.52 -11.58
N VAL A 170 -8.20 3.84 -11.53
CA VAL A 170 -8.14 2.44 -11.03
C VAL A 170 -8.61 2.37 -9.57
N VAL A 171 -8.24 3.34 -8.73
CA VAL A 171 -8.73 3.45 -7.35
C VAL A 171 -10.25 3.54 -7.32
N ALA A 172 -10.87 4.35 -8.19
CA ALA A 172 -12.33 4.42 -8.29
C ALA A 172 -12.94 3.03 -8.57
N HIS A 173 -12.39 2.32 -9.56
CA HIS A 173 -12.86 0.98 -9.93
C HIS A 173 -12.65 -0.06 -8.82
N HIS A 174 -11.51 -0.03 -8.12
CA HIS A 174 -11.25 -0.96 -7.04
C HIS A 174 -12.10 -0.67 -5.81
N MET A 175 -12.28 0.59 -5.41
CA MET A 175 -13.04 0.91 -4.19
C MET A 175 -14.54 0.61 -4.29
N TYR A 176 -15.14 0.73 -5.48
CA TYR A 176 -16.57 0.38 -5.62
C TYR A 176 -16.80 -1.13 -5.64
N SER A 177 -15.87 -1.89 -6.24
CA SER A 177 -16.00 -3.35 -6.43
C SER A 177 -15.45 -4.15 -5.25
N MET A 178 -14.50 -3.58 -4.51
CA MET A 178 -13.87 -4.16 -3.32
C MET A 178 -13.84 -3.11 -2.20
N PRO A 179 -14.99 -2.82 -1.55
CA PRO A 179 -15.07 -1.77 -0.53
C PRO A 179 -14.10 -2.01 0.63
N PRO A 180 -13.09 -1.14 0.84
CA PRO A 180 -12.04 -1.43 1.83
C PRO A 180 -12.41 -1.00 3.26
N TYR A 181 -13.56 -0.36 3.45
CA TYR A 181 -13.98 0.19 4.73
C TYR A 181 -15.26 -0.50 5.25
N PRO A 182 -15.38 -0.69 6.57
CA PRO A 182 -16.57 -1.30 7.15
C PRO A 182 -17.80 -0.41 6.92
N TYR A 183 -18.92 -1.05 6.59
CA TYR A 183 -20.23 -0.44 6.31
C TYR A 183 -20.28 0.52 5.11
N LEU A 184 -19.20 0.65 4.36
CA LEU A 184 -19.17 1.50 3.17
C LEU A 184 -19.98 0.91 2.00
N ALA A 185 -20.04 -0.42 1.88
CA ALA A 185 -20.72 -1.09 0.77
C ALA A 185 -22.23 -0.83 0.71
N THR A 186 -22.86 -0.56 1.86
CA THR A 186 -24.29 -0.28 1.99
C THR A 186 -24.61 1.22 2.01
N ASP A 187 -23.61 2.08 2.14
CA ASP A 187 -23.75 3.52 1.96
C ASP A 187 -23.61 3.89 0.48
N TYR A 188 -24.72 3.75 -0.25
CA TYR A 188 -24.78 3.99 -1.70
C TYR A 188 -24.42 5.42 -2.08
N GLY A 189 -24.73 6.40 -1.22
CA GLY A 189 -24.42 7.81 -1.47
C GLY A 189 -22.92 8.05 -1.46
N THR A 190 -22.23 7.52 -0.44
CA THR A 190 -20.77 7.65 -0.34
C THR A 190 -20.06 6.87 -1.45
N GLN A 191 -20.52 5.67 -1.79
CA GLN A 191 -19.95 4.87 -2.89
C GLN A 191 -20.02 5.59 -4.24
N LEU A 192 -21.19 6.10 -4.63
CA LEU A 192 -21.35 6.85 -5.87
C LEU A 192 -20.50 8.13 -5.89
N SER A 193 -20.45 8.82 -4.75
CA SER A 193 -19.69 10.06 -4.60
C SER A 193 -18.19 9.83 -4.75
N LEU A 194 -17.64 8.83 -4.06
CA LEU A 194 -16.22 8.48 -4.14
C LEU A 194 -15.81 8.03 -5.53
N PHE A 195 -16.63 7.19 -6.19
CA PHE A 195 -16.36 6.74 -7.55
C PHE A 195 -16.31 7.93 -8.51
N THR A 196 -17.36 8.76 -8.51
CA THR A 196 -17.47 9.93 -9.40
C THR A 196 -16.34 10.92 -9.16
N HIS A 197 -16.01 11.19 -7.89
CA HIS A 197 -14.91 12.07 -7.50
C HIS A 197 -13.56 11.62 -8.08
N HIS A 198 -13.17 10.36 -7.84
CA HIS A 198 -11.88 9.85 -8.33
C HIS A 198 -11.85 9.75 -9.86
N MET A 199 -12.96 9.39 -10.51
CA MET A 199 -13.06 9.39 -11.97
C MET A 199 -12.77 10.77 -12.57
N TRP A 200 -13.41 11.82 -12.03
CA TRP A 200 -13.21 13.19 -12.52
C TRP A 200 -11.80 13.71 -12.26
N ILE A 201 -11.27 13.51 -11.05
CA ILE A 201 -9.88 13.91 -10.74
C ILE A 201 -8.90 13.20 -11.68
N GLY A 202 -9.04 11.90 -11.87
CA GLY A 202 -8.16 11.15 -12.75
C GLY A 202 -8.22 11.67 -14.20
N GLY A 203 -9.42 11.99 -14.69
CA GLY A 203 -9.60 12.63 -16.01
C GLY A 203 -8.87 13.97 -16.13
N PHE A 204 -9.01 14.85 -15.13
CA PHE A 204 -8.31 16.14 -15.12
C PHE A 204 -6.78 15.97 -15.10
N LEU A 205 -6.25 15.02 -14.33
CA LEU A 205 -4.82 14.74 -14.26
C LEU A 205 -4.29 14.22 -15.61
N ILE A 206 -5.02 13.32 -16.29
CA ILE A 206 -4.64 12.81 -17.62
C ILE A 206 -4.62 13.94 -18.66
N VAL A 207 -5.60 14.83 -18.66
CA VAL A 207 -5.59 16.00 -19.56
C VAL A 207 -4.41 16.91 -19.24
N GLY A 208 -4.14 17.15 -17.95
CA GLY A 208 -2.97 17.92 -17.50
C GLY A 208 -1.63 17.31 -17.94
N ALA A 209 -1.55 15.97 -18.02
CA ALA A 209 -0.36 15.28 -18.51
C ALA A 209 -0.04 15.65 -19.96
N ALA A 210 -1.04 15.66 -20.84
CA ALA A 210 -0.86 16.04 -22.24
C ALA A 210 -0.53 17.53 -22.40
N ALA A 211 -1.07 18.39 -21.54
CA ALA A 211 -0.78 19.83 -21.55
C ALA A 211 0.64 20.17 -21.08
N ALA A 212 1.27 19.31 -20.27
CA ALA A 212 2.62 19.49 -19.75
C ALA A 212 3.73 18.92 -20.65
N CYS A 213 3.38 18.31 -21.79
CA CYS A 213 4.33 17.71 -22.73
C CYS A 213 5.06 18.75 -23.59
#